data_AF-A0A0A0K8Z8-F1
#
_entry.id   AF-A0A0A0K8Z8-F1
#
_cell.length_a   1.000
_cell.length_b   1.000
_cell.length_c   1.000
_cell.angle_alpha   90.00
_cell.angle_beta   90.00
_cell.angle_gamma   90.00
#
_symmetry.space_group_name_H-M   'P 1'
#
loop_
_entity.id
_entity.type
_entity.pdbx_description
1 polymer ?
#
loop_
_entity_poly.entity_id
_entity_poly.type
_entity_poly.pdbx_seq_one_letter_code
_entity_poly.pdbx_strand_id
1 'polypeptide(L)'
;MSNLLPSQKKKMRQKQRKAEARAKKEADVKNEETNNSGVSKSGKRHVKPVDTDPHGEKLVQVEDPLLEATKYLKLLQKHSPDFLDTHVLSFEVNIRRQKILLAFQAVKQLLRLDVEHPDSHRCLIKFFCKVDSMPAPTTDAEKLVWSVLDAERPLISQVHGRSLMEANEVFLEKHKDSLMHRAAVAEMLNLLEPQRKSEAIKLIEESTNGIVPRNGALGPIKEWTLKECIAVHKLLETVLIDHAAASRWKTRCLELFPYSTYFEGSLSSAVPNSVNNQIFKDAERVGANQSANSISDNGKIDGFKELTI
;
A
#
# COMPACT_ATOMS: atom_id res chain seq x y z
N MET A 1 -47.67 37.68 -40.49
CA MET A 1 -47.24 39.03 -40.92
C MET A 1 -46.27 39.56 -39.87
N SER A 2 -44.96 39.59 -40.10
CA SER A 2 -44.29 40.73 -40.73
C SER A 2 -43.11 40.29 -41.61
N ASN A 3 -43.27 40.53 -42.91
CA ASN A 3 -42.31 40.20 -43.96
C ASN A 3 -41.13 41.18 -43.95
N LEU A 4 -39.96 40.74 -43.47
CA LEU A 4 -38.69 41.46 -43.64
C LEU A 4 -38.13 41.24 -45.05
N LEU A 5 -37.86 42.35 -45.77
CA LEU A 5 -37.34 42.37 -47.13
C LEU A 5 -35.99 41.62 -47.28
N PRO A 6 -35.73 40.95 -48.44
CA PRO A 6 -34.50 40.19 -48.70
C PRO A 6 -33.18 40.97 -48.53
N SER A 7 -33.22 42.30 -48.68
CA SER A 7 -32.05 43.18 -48.59
C SER A 7 -31.51 43.34 -47.15
N GLN A 8 -32.34 43.13 -46.13
CA GLN A 8 -31.93 43.25 -44.72
C GLN A 8 -31.36 41.94 -44.16
N LYS A 9 -31.82 40.78 -44.64
CA LYS A 9 -31.27 39.45 -44.28
C LYS A 9 -29.85 39.25 -44.83
N LYS A 10 -29.53 39.80 -46.01
CA LYS A 10 -28.19 39.73 -46.61
C LYS A 10 -27.17 40.59 -45.84
N LYS A 11 -27.57 41.79 -45.37
CA LYS A 11 -26.73 42.65 -44.51
C LYS A 11 -26.46 42.02 -43.13
N MET A 12 -27.44 41.36 -42.51
CA MET A 12 -27.23 40.68 -41.22
C MET A 12 -26.27 39.49 -41.32
N ARG A 13 -26.39 38.65 -42.36
CA ARG A 13 -25.47 37.51 -42.57
C ARG A 13 -24.03 37.96 -42.86
N GLN A 14 -23.85 39.09 -43.57
CA GLN A 14 -22.52 39.64 -43.85
C GLN A 14 -21.89 40.28 -42.60
N LYS A 15 -22.70 40.89 -41.72
CA LYS A 15 -22.25 41.44 -40.44
C LYS A 15 -21.86 40.34 -39.44
N GLN A 16 -22.60 39.23 -39.39
CA GLN A 16 -22.24 38.06 -38.58
C GLN A 16 -20.96 37.37 -39.06
N ARG A 17 -20.80 37.12 -40.38
CA ARG A 17 -19.56 36.53 -40.93
C ARG A 17 -18.32 37.39 -40.70
N LYS A 18 -18.45 38.73 -40.71
CA LYS A 18 -17.33 39.65 -40.45
C LYS A 18 -16.95 39.72 -38.96
N ALA A 19 -17.90 39.52 -38.05
CA ALA A 19 -17.64 39.43 -36.61
C ALA A 19 -16.99 38.10 -36.25
N GLU A 20 -17.46 36.99 -36.83
CA GLU A 20 -16.90 35.65 -36.60
C GLU A 20 -15.48 35.51 -37.18
N ALA A 21 -15.21 36.13 -38.33
CA ALA A 21 -13.86 36.17 -38.91
C ALA A 21 -12.88 37.06 -38.12
N ARG A 22 -13.36 38.06 -37.36
CA ARG A 22 -12.51 38.85 -36.44
C ARG A 22 -12.23 38.09 -35.14
N ALA A 23 -13.23 37.40 -34.60
CA ALA A 23 -13.06 36.56 -33.40
C ALA A 23 -12.10 35.39 -33.63
N LYS A 24 -12.11 34.76 -34.82
CA LYS A 24 -11.12 33.72 -35.17
C LYS A 24 -9.70 34.25 -35.31
N LYS A 25 -9.53 35.44 -35.92
CA LYS A 25 -8.19 36.05 -36.06
C LYS A 25 -7.60 36.52 -34.72
N GLU A 26 -8.42 36.97 -33.78
CA GLU A 26 -7.95 37.32 -32.43
C GLU A 26 -7.63 36.08 -31.57
N ALA A 27 -8.32 34.95 -31.79
CA ALA A 27 -7.99 33.69 -31.13
C ALA A 27 -6.67 33.07 -31.65
N ASP A 28 -6.40 33.17 -32.94
CA ASP A 28 -5.15 32.64 -33.53
C ASP A 28 -3.92 33.48 -33.13
N VAL A 29 -4.04 34.82 -33.04
CA VAL A 29 -2.94 35.69 -32.59
C VAL A 29 -2.57 35.43 -31.12
N LYS A 30 -3.55 35.12 -30.26
CA LYS A 30 -3.31 34.79 -28.84
C LYS A 30 -2.68 33.40 -28.65
N ASN A 31 -2.89 32.49 -29.60
CA ASN A 31 -2.27 31.16 -29.61
C ASN A 31 -0.84 31.17 -30.20
N GLU A 32 -0.50 32.16 -31.03
CA GLU A 32 0.88 32.33 -31.53
C GLU A 32 1.76 33.13 -30.57
N GLU A 33 1.23 34.10 -29.81
CA GLU A 33 2.02 34.84 -28.79
C GLU A 33 2.34 34.00 -27.55
N THR A 34 1.59 32.94 -27.27
CA THR A 34 1.88 31.99 -26.18
C THR A 34 2.85 30.88 -26.58
N ASN A 35 3.10 30.68 -27.89
CA ASN A 35 3.98 29.62 -28.40
C ASN A 35 5.31 30.12 -28.99
N ASN A 36 5.59 31.44 -29.00
CA ASN A 36 6.81 31.96 -29.63
C ASN A 36 7.71 32.87 -28.76
N SER A 37 7.56 32.86 -27.43
CA SER A 37 8.55 33.48 -26.52
C SER A 37 9.78 32.58 -26.27
N GLY A 38 10.32 31.99 -27.34
CA GLY A 38 11.28 30.90 -27.24
C GLY A 38 12.41 30.88 -28.27
N VAL A 39 12.68 31.95 -29.01
CA VAL A 39 13.88 32.00 -29.88
C VAL A 39 14.60 33.34 -29.73
N SER A 40 15.43 33.43 -28.70
CA SER A 40 16.63 34.26 -28.73
C SER A 40 17.81 33.49 -28.12
N LYS A 41 18.87 33.42 -28.92
CA LYS A 41 20.14 32.73 -28.66
C LYS A 41 20.75 33.14 -27.31
N SER A 42 21.06 32.15 -26.46
CA SER A 42 22.37 31.96 -25.81
C SER A 42 22.24 30.98 -24.63
N GLY A 43 23.06 29.92 -24.66
CA GLY A 43 23.45 29.09 -23.52
C GLY A 43 22.40 28.72 -22.46
N LYS A 44 21.39 27.91 -22.79
CA LYS A 44 20.50 27.35 -21.76
C LYS A 44 21.13 26.12 -21.13
N ARG A 45 21.74 26.32 -19.95
CA ARG A 45 21.77 25.29 -18.90
C ARG A 45 20.37 24.67 -18.83
N HIS A 46 20.29 23.35 -18.79
CA HIS A 46 19.07 22.60 -18.57
C HIS A 46 18.46 23.03 -17.24
N VAL A 47 17.61 24.07 -17.23
CA VAL A 47 16.86 24.46 -16.05
C VAL A 47 15.83 23.34 -15.87
N LYS A 48 16.03 22.52 -14.83
CA LYS A 48 15.05 21.49 -14.46
C LYS A 48 13.69 22.18 -14.28
N PRO A 49 12.59 21.58 -14.75
CA PRO A 49 11.26 22.13 -14.51
C PRO A 49 11.11 22.43 -13.02
N VAL A 50 10.75 23.67 -12.68
CA VAL A 50 10.46 24.03 -11.29
C VAL A 50 9.22 23.27 -10.88
N ASP A 51 9.33 22.49 -9.80
CA ASP A 51 8.20 21.77 -9.25
C ASP A 51 7.13 22.76 -8.78
N THR A 52 5.93 22.64 -9.34
CA THR A 52 4.80 23.52 -9.04
C THR A 52 3.96 23.03 -7.86
N ASP A 53 4.31 21.88 -7.27
CA ASP A 53 3.69 21.33 -6.07
C ASP A 53 4.73 20.71 -5.09
N PRO A 54 5.69 21.50 -4.56
CA PRO A 54 6.76 20.96 -3.71
C PRO A 54 6.27 20.29 -2.42
N HIS A 55 5.08 20.66 -1.95
CA HIS A 55 4.46 20.12 -0.73
C HIS A 55 3.43 19.01 -1.02
N GLY A 56 3.13 18.72 -2.29
CA GLY A 56 2.17 17.68 -2.67
C GLY A 56 0.70 18.04 -2.39
N GLU A 57 0.37 19.31 -2.18
CA GLU A 57 -0.99 19.74 -1.86
C GLU A 57 -1.96 19.45 -3.00
N LYS A 58 -1.51 19.58 -4.26
CA LYS A 58 -2.32 19.23 -5.43
C LYS A 58 -2.43 17.72 -5.59
N LEU A 59 -1.38 16.97 -5.26
CA LEU A 59 -1.39 15.50 -5.29
C LEU A 59 -2.41 14.91 -4.31
N VAL A 60 -2.59 15.51 -3.13
CA VAL A 60 -3.60 15.08 -2.16
C VAL A 60 -5.03 15.36 -2.65
N GLN A 61 -5.22 16.40 -3.47
CA GLN A 61 -6.53 16.84 -3.96
C GLN A 61 -6.93 16.24 -5.32
N VAL A 62 -6.24 15.19 -5.78
CA VAL A 62 -6.59 14.49 -7.03
C VAL A 62 -8.03 13.96 -6.98
N GLU A 63 -8.80 14.24 -8.04
CA GLU A 63 -10.21 13.85 -8.14
C GLU A 63 -10.43 12.32 -8.17
N ASP A 64 -9.61 11.59 -8.93
CA ASP A 64 -9.67 10.12 -9.02
C ASP A 64 -8.32 9.47 -8.66
N PRO A 65 -8.08 9.22 -7.36
CA PRO A 65 -6.86 8.56 -6.89
C PRO A 65 -6.66 7.15 -7.46
N LEU A 66 -7.74 6.42 -7.79
CA LEU A 66 -7.66 5.06 -8.31
C LEU A 66 -7.20 5.04 -9.77
N LEU A 67 -7.57 6.06 -10.55
CA LEU A 67 -7.08 6.23 -11.92
C LEU A 67 -5.59 6.61 -11.94
N GLU A 68 -5.14 7.47 -11.02
CA GLU A 68 -3.71 7.76 -10.85
C GLU A 68 -2.93 6.51 -10.41
N ALA A 69 -3.44 5.76 -9.42
CA ALA A 69 -2.83 4.50 -8.97
C ALA A 69 -2.67 3.50 -10.12
N THR A 70 -3.60 3.49 -11.09
CA THR A 70 -3.52 2.61 -12.26
C THR A 70 -2.29 2.91 -13.14
N LYS A 71 -1.80 4.16 -13.18
CA LYS A 71 -0.59 4.52 -13.95
C LYS A 71 0.66 3.85 -13.36
N TYR A 72 0.81 3.92 -12.03
CA TYR A 72 1.89 3.25 -11.30
C TYR A 72 1.76 1.73 -11.37
N LEU A 73 0.53 1.22 -11.25
CA LEU A 73 0.27 -0.21 -11.36
C LEU A 73 0.72 -0.78 -12.71
N LYS A 74 0.44 -0.09 -13.82
CA LYS A 74 0.93 -0.50 -15.15
C LYS A 74 2.45 -0.55 -15.22
N LEU A 75 3.15 0.37 -14.56
CA LEU A 75 4.61 0.36 -14.49
C LEU A 75 5.12 -0.85 -13.71
N LEU A 76 4.52 -1.13 -12.55
CA LEU A 76 4.87 -2.30 -11.73
C LEU A 76 4.60 -3.61 -12.48
N GLN A 77 3.45 -3.74 -13.13
CA GLN A 77 3.14 -4.93 -13.94
C GLN A 77 4.10 -5.13 -15.12
N LYS A 78 4.61 -4.03 -15.68
CA LYS A 78 5.55 -4.09 -16.81
C LYS A 78 6.97 -4.45 -16.37
N HIS A 79 7.42 -3.94 -15.23
CA HIS A 79 8.82 -4.04 -14.81
C HIS A 79 9.08 -4.98 -13.63
N SER A 80 8.04 -5.32 -12.86
CA SER A 80 8.09 -6.21 -11.70
C SER A 80 6.93 -7.23 -11.70
N PRO A 81 6.71 -7.99 -12.80
CA PRO A 81 5.60 -8.94 -12.89
C PRO A 81 5.78 -10.17 -12.00
N ASP A 82 6.99 -10.47 -11.53
CA ASP A 82 7.25 -11.64 -10.68
C ASP A 82 7.27 -11.31 -9.18
N PHE A 83 6.97 -10.06 -8.82
CA PHE A 83 6.86 -9.65 -7.44
C PHE A 83 5.42 -9.78 -6.94
N LEU A 84 5.22 -10.42 -5.79
CA LEU A 84 3.89 -10.72 -5.28
C LEU A 84 3.08 -9.45 -4.99
N ASP A 85 3.69 -8.45 -4.34
CA ASP A 85 3.01 -7.21 -3.98
C ASP A 85 2.48 -6.45 -5.20
N THR A 86 3.11 -6.59 -6.39
CA THR A 86 2.59 -6.01 -7.63
C THR A 86 1.16 -6.48 -7.91
N HIS A 87 0.90 -7.76 -7.72
CA HIS A 87 -0.41 -8.34 -8.00
C HIS A 87 -1.39 -8.17 -6.83
N VAL A 88 -0.91 -8.11 -5.58
CA VAL A 88 -1.73 -7.71 -4.44
C VAL A 88 -2.28 -6.30 -4.66
N LEU A 89 -1.41 -5.35 -5.02
CA LEU A 89 -1.81 -3.98 -5.37
C LEU A 89 -2.74 -3.96 -6.59
N SER A 90 -2.46 -4.80 -7.60
CA SER A 90 -3.33 -4.94 -8.76
C SER A 90 -4.74 -5.38 -8.38
N PHE A 91 -4.86 -6.35 -7.49
CA PHE A 91 -6.13 -6.84 -6.99
C PHE A 91 -6.87 -5.72 -6.24
N GLU A 92 -6.22 -5.09 -5.26
CA GLU A 92 -6.82 -4.05 -4.40
C GLU A 92 -7.31 -2.84 -5.22
N VAL A 93 -6.58 -2.40 -6.25
CA VAL A 93 -7.02 -1.31 -7.13
C VAL A 93 -8.17 -1.75 -8.02
N ASN A 94 -8.07 -2.91 -8.69
CA ASN A 94 -9.08 -3.34 -9.65
C ASN A 94 -10.41 -3.70 -8.98
N ILE A 95 -10.39 -4.25 -7.76
CA ILE A 95 -11.63 -4.57 -7.04
C ILE A 95 -12.38 -3.29 -6.62
N ARG A 96 -11.67 -2.24 -6.18
CA ARG A 96 -12.26 -0.92 -5.86
C ARG A 96 -12.80 -0.21 -7.10
N ARG A 97 -12.13 -0.38 -8.24
CA ARG A 97 -12.59 0.13 -9.55
C ARG A 97 -13.67 -0.72 -10.22
N GLN A 98 -14.13 -1.79 -9.57
CA GLN A 98 -15.12 -2.74 -10.10
C GLN A 98 -14.70 -3.37 -11.45
N LYS A 99 -13.39 -3.51 -11.68
CA LYS A 99 -12.84 -4.19 -12.87
C LYS A 99 -12.63 -5.67 -12.55
N ILE A 100 -13.73 -6.41 -12.48
CA ILE A 100 -13.79 -7.80 -11.96
C ILE A 100 -12.81 -8.74 -12.67
N LEU A 101 -12.78 -8.76 -14.01
CA LEU A 101 -11.87 -9.64 -14.75
C LEU A 101 -10.39 -9.29 -14.53
N LEU A 102 -10.05 -8.01 -14.35
CA LEU A 102 -8.68 -7.59 -14.05
C LEU A 102 -8.29 -7.93 -12.59
N ALA A 103 -9.24 -7.84 -11.66
CA ALA A 103 -9.04 -8.31 -10.29
C ALA A 103 -8.82 -9.84 -10.28
N PHE A 104 -9.61 -10.59 -11.06
CA PHE A 104 -9.46 -12.03 -11.19
C PHE A 104 -8.11 -12.41 -11.82
N GLN A 105 -7.69 -11.69 -12.86
CA GLN A 105 -6.38 -11.87 -13.47
C GLN A 105 -5.26 -11.69 -12.43
N ALA A 106 -5.36 -10.68 -11.57
CA ALA A 106 -4.39 -10.46 -10.49
C ALA A 106 -4.36 -11.63 -9.50
N VAL A 107 -5.53 -12.16 -9.10
CA VAL A 107 -5.61 -13.36 -8.25
C VAL A 107 -4.94 -14.56 -8.92
N LYS A 108 -5.18 -14.81 -10.22
CA LYS A 108 -4.50 -15.89 -10.95
C LYS A 108 -2.98 -15.72 -10.98
N GLN A 109 -2.48 -14.49 -11.09
CA GLN A 109 -1.04 -14.22 -11.03
C GLN A 109 -0.47 -14.45 -9.63
N LEU A 110 -1.19 -14.06 -8.57
CA LEU A 110 -0.80 -14.36 -7.18
C LEU A 110 -0.67 -15.87 -6.94
N LEU A 111 -1.69 -16.64 -7.34
CA LEU A 111 -1.68 -18.10 -7.22
C LEU A 111 -0.58 -18.75 -8.07
N ARG A 112 -0.24 -18.18 -9.22
CA ARG A 112 0.89 -18.63 -10.05
C ARG A 112 2.23 -18.44 -9.36
N LEU A 113 2.41 -17.31 -8.67
CA LEU A 113 3.67 -16.95 -8.02
C LEU A 113 3.86 -17.72 -6.73
N ASP A 114 2.86 -17.67 -5.84
CA ASP A 114 2.88 -18.40 -4.58
C ASP A 114 1.45 -18.66 -4.13
N VAL A 115 1.04 -19.91 -4.27
CA VAL A 115 -0.28 -20.40 -3.90
C VAL A 115 -0.47 -20.54 -2.38
N GLU A 116 0.64 -20.67 -1.65
CA GLU A 116 0.63 -20.84 -0.19
C GLU A 116 0.74 -19.49 0.53
N HIS A 117 1.09 -18.41 -0.16
CA HIS A 117 1.28 -17.11 0.48
C HIS A 117 -0.01 -16.59 1.16
N PRO A 118 0.08 -16.03 2.38
CA PRO A 118 -1.06 -15.47 3.10
C PRO A 118 -1.87 -14.45 2.28
N ASP A 119 -1.19 -13.56 1.55
CA ASP A 119 -1.87 -12.55 0.73
C ASP A 119 -2.53 -13.10 -0.54
N SER A 120 -1.99 -14.17 -1.12
CA SER A 120 -2.65 -14.89 -2.22
C SER A 120 -3.98 -15.46 -1.74
N HIS A 121 -3.97 -16.08 -0.56
CA HIS A 121 -5.18 -16.60 0.08
C HIS A 121 -6.19 -15.49 0.41
N ARG A 122 -5.74 -14.38 1.02
CA ARG A 122 -6.59 -13.21 1.29
C ARG A 122 -7.27 -12.71 0.02
N CYS A 123 -6.51 -12.49 -1.05
CA CYS A 123 -7.03 -11.96 -2.30
C CYS A 123 -8.02 -12.93 -2.95
N LEU A 124 -7.75 -14.24 -2.90
CA LEU A 124 -8.62 -15.27 -3.42
C LEU A 124 -9.99 -15.29 -2.72
N ILE A 125 -9.99 -15.36 -1.38
CA ILE A 125 -11.23 -15.39 -0.60
C ILE A 125 -11.99 -14.06 -0.73
N LYS A 126 -11.30 -12.91 -0.63
CA LYS A 126 -11.91 -11.58 -0.85
C LYS A 126 -12.55 -11.45 -2.22
N PHE A 127 -11.90 -11.96 -3.27
CA PHE A 127 -12.43 -11.93 -4.63
C PHE A 127 -13.75 -12.68 -4.73
N PHE A 128 -13.77 -13.95 -4.32
CA PHE A 128 -14.98 -14.76 -4.43
C PHE A 128 -16.09 -14.30 -3.48
N CYS A 129 -15.75 -13.88 -2.26
CA CYS A 129 -16.72 -13.26 -1.35
C CYS A 129 -17.35 -12.00 -1.98
N LYS A 130 -16.56 -11.17 -2.66
CA LYS A 130 -17.07 -9.99 -3.37
C LYS A 130 -17.93 -10.37 -4.57
N VAL A 131 -17.55 -11.39 -5.33
CA VAL A 131 -18.32 -11.92 -6.46
C VAL A 131 -19.68 -12.43 -6.01
N ASP A 132 -19.71 -13.23 -4.94
CA ASP A 132 -20.93 -13.79 -4.36
C ASP A 132 -21.86 -12.71 -3.79
N SER A 133 -21.30 -11.57 -3.34
CA SER A 133 -22.08 -10.44 -2.81
C SER A 133 -22.64 -9.51 -3.90
N MET A 134 -22.28 -9.69 -5.18
CA MET A 134 -22.76 -8.82 -6.25
C MET A 134 -24.16 -9.22 -6.72
N PRO A 135 -24.98 -8.26 -7.19
CA PRO A 135 -26.30 -8.57 -7.73
C PRO A 135 -26.20 -9.47 -8.97
N ALA A 136 -27.29 -10.17 -9.26
CA ALA A 136 -27.40 -10.99 -10.46
C ALA A 136 -27.11 -10.16 -11.73
N PRO A 137 -26.42 -10.74 -12.74
CA PRO A 137 -26.00 -10.01 -13.92
C PRO A 137 -27.22 -9.60 -14.74
N THR A 138 -27.34 -8.31 -15.03
CA THR A 138 -28.50 -7.75 -15.75
C THR A 138 -28.19 -7.54 -17.23
N THR A 139 -26.96 -7.11 -17.53
CA THR A 139 -26.49 -6.84 -18.89
C THR A 139 -25.80 -8.05 -19.49
N ASP A 140 -25.75 -8.12 -20.82
CA ASP A 140 -25.05 -9.22 -21.51
C ASP A 140 -23.55 -9.21 -21.26
N ALA A 141 -22.96 -8.03 -21.03
CA ALA A 141 -21.56 -7.90 -20.63
C ALA A 141 -21.31 -8.52 -19.23
N GLU A 142 -22.19 -8.27 -18.26
CA GLU A 142 -22.08 -8.87 -16.92
C GLU A 142 -22.26 -10.40 -16.96
N LYS A 143 -23.22 -10.89 -17.77
CA LYS A 143 -23.41 -12.33 -17.97
C LYS A 143 -22.17 -13.00 -18.56
N LEU A 144 -21.48 -12.34 -19.49
CA LEU A 144 -20.21 -12.84 -20.04
C LEU A 144 -19.10 -12.86 -18.99
N VAL A 145 -19.03 -11.86 -18.11
CA VAL A 145 -18.07 -11.87 -17.00
C VAL A 145 -18.34 -13.06 -16.06
N TRP A 146 -19.60 -13.32 -15.73
CA TRP A 146 -20.00 -14.47 -14.90
C TRP A 146 -19.70 -15.81 -15.56
N SER A 147 -19.99 -15.97 -16.85
CA SER A 147 -19.69 -17.24 -17.54
C SER A 147 -18.19 -17.54 -17.54
N VAL A 148 -17.33 -16.53 -17.65
CA VAL A 148 -15.87 -16.69 -17.53
C VAL A 148 -15.49 -17.13 -16.11
N LEU A 149 -16.06 -16.52 -15.06
CA LEU A 149 -15.75 -16.91 -13.69
C LEU A 149 -16.25 -18.31 -13.34
N ASP A 150 -17.43 -18.68 -13.80
CA ASP A 150 -18.00 -20.02 -13.59
C ASP A 150 -17.15 -21.10 -14.27
N ALA A 151 -16.60 -20.80 -15.45
CA ALA A 151 -15.69 -21.71 -16.16
C ALA A 151 -14.31 -21.81 -15.50
N GLU A 152 -13.81 -20.72 -14.93
CA GLU A 152 -12.46 -20.64 -14.37
C GLU A 152 -12.36 -21.05 -12.90
N ARG A 153 -13.41 -20.84 -12.09
CA ARG A 153 -13.41 -21.19 -10.66
C ARG A 153 -13.07 -22.66 -10.40
N PRO A 154 -13.58 -23.65 -11.15
CA PRO A 154 -13.20 -25.05 -10.96
C PRO A 154 -11.71 -25.33 -11.25
N LEU A 155 -11.00 -24.47 -11.96
CA LEU A 155 -9.57 -24.67 -12.26
C LEU A 155 -8.67 -24.26 -11.09
N ILE A 156 -9.21 -23.59 -10.06
CA ILE A 156 -8.47 -23.14 -8.89
C ILE A 156 -8.56 -24.21 -7.80
N SER A 157 -7.47 -24.95 -7.60
CA SER A 157 -7.44 -26.10 -6.68
C SER A 157 -7.76 -25.75 -5.21
N GLN A 158 -7.54 -24.51 -4.79
CA GLN A 158 -7.83 -24.04 -3.42
C GLN A 158 -9.34 -24.06 -3.14
N VAL A 159 -10.17 -23.72 -4.14
CA VAL A 159 -11.63 -23.56 -4.01
C VAL A 159 -12.43 -24.57 -4.84
N HIS A 160 -11.77 -25.45 -5.58
CA HIS A 160 -12.43 -26.46 -6.41
C HIS A 160 -13.30 -27.39 -5.55
N GLY A 161 -14.62 -27.38 -5.81
CA GLY A 161 -15.58 -28.20 -5.08
C GLY A 161 -15.72 -27.85 -3.59
N ARG A 162 -15.26 -26.67 -3.17
CA ARG A 162 -15.25 -26.22 -1.77
C ARG A 162 -15.95 -24.87 -1.63
N SER A 163 -16.61 -24.68 -0.50
CA SER A 163 -17.00 -23.37 -0.01
C SER A 163 -15.77 -22.53 0.34
N LEU A 164 -15.94 -21.22 0.45
CA LEU A 164 -14.86 -20.32 0.89
C LEU A 164 -14.45 -20.60 2.35
N MET A 165 -15.39 -21.10 3.16
CA MET A 165 -15.12 -21.50 4.54
C MET A 165 -14.21 -22.72 4.60
N GLU A 166 -14.56 -23.79 3.89
CA GLU A 166 -13.74 -25.00 3.81
C GLU A 166 -12.36 -24.70 3.23
N ALA A 167 -12.27 -23.82 2.23
CA ALA A 167 -10.98 -23.38 1.69
C ALA A 167 -10.13 -22.65 2.76
N ASN A 168 -10.76 -21.82 3.60
CA ASN A 168 -10.08 -21.12 4.69
C ASN A 168 -9.59 -22.07 5.80
N GLU A 169 -10.41 -23.07 6.15
CA GLU A 169 -10.06 -24.11 7.13
C GLU A 169 -8.92 -25.01 6.62
N VAL A 170 -8.98 -25.47 5.37
CA VAL A 170 -7.90 -26.27 4.76
C VAL A 170 -6.58 -25.48 4.72
N PHE A 171 -6.64 -24.18 4.46
CA PHE A 171 -5.46 -23.31 4.48
C PHE A 171 -4.86 -23.19 5.89
N LEU A 172 -5.71 -23.07 6.93
CA LEU A 172 -5.25 -23.09 8.32
C LEU A 172 -4.57 -24.41 8.67
N GLU A 173 -5.20 -25.53 8.31
CA GLU A 173 -4.70 -26.87 8.64
C GLU A 173 -3.29 -27.13 8.10
N LYS A 174 -2.98 -26.55 6.93
CA LYS A 174 -1.67 -26.67 6.30
C LYS A 174 -0.60 -25.78 6.94
N HIS A 175 -0.99 -24.66 7.54
CA HIS A 175 -0.08 -23.59 7.98
C HIS A 175 -0.26 -23.19 9.45
N LYS A 176 -0.60 -24.17 10.31
CA LYS A 176 -0.95 -23.95 11.72
C LYS A 176 0.11 -23.24 12.55
N ASP A 177 1.38 -23.39 12.18
CA ASP A 177 2.50 -22.84 12.94
C ASP A 177 2.89 -21.43 12.50
N SER A 178 2.47 -21.00 11.30
CA SER A 178 2.85 -19.70 10.76
C SER A 178 1.90 -18.60 11.21
N LEU A 179 2.45 -17.60 11.90
CA LEU A 179 1.70 -16.45 12.40
C LEU A 179 0.91 -15.73 11.29
N MET A 180 1.56 -15.46 10.15
CA MET A 180 0.94 -14.68 9.08
C MET A 180 -0.16 -15.44 8.34
N HIS A 181 -0.08 -16.77 8.27
CA HIS A 181 -1.13 -17.61 7.73
C HIS A 181 -2.34 -17.65 8.67
N ARG A 182 -2.12 -17.84 9.97
CA ARG A 182 -3.19 -17.76 10.98
C ARG A 182 -3.88 -16.39 10.96
N ALA A 183 -3.10 -15.31 10.83
CA ALA A 183 -3.64 -13.95 10.71
C ALA A 183 -4.47 -13.76 9.43
N ALA A 184 -4.07 -14.36 8.30
CA ALA A 184 -4.86 -14.35 7.06
C ALA A 184 -6.17 -15.11 7.24
N VAL A 185 -6.12 -16.30 7.83
CA VAL A 185 -7.30 -17.12 8.11
C VAL A 185 -8.27 -16.39 9.03
N ALA A 186 -7.77 -15.77 10.10
CA ALA A 186 -8.57 -14.99 11.04
C ALA A 186 -9.27 -13.81 10.35
N GLU A 187 -8.55 -13.07 9.52
CA GLU A 187 -9.13 -11.99 8.71
C GLU A 187 -10.24 -12.51 7.79
N MET A 188 -9.99 -13.62 7.09
CA MET A 188 -10.95 -14.21 6.16
C MET A 188 -12.16 -14.82 6.88
N LEU A 189 -11.96 -15.41 8.06
CA LEU A 189 -13.04 -15.91 8.90
C LEU A 189 -13.97 -14.77 9.33
N ASN A 190 -13.41 -13.65 9.79
CA ASN A 190 -14.19 -12.47 10.14
C ASN A 190 -14.91 -11.84 8.93
N LEU A 191 -14.30 -11.92 7.74
CA LEU A 191 -14.94 -11.45 6.50
C LEU A 191 -16.14 -12.32 6.11
N LEU A 192 -16.00 -13.65 6.16
CA LEU A 192 -17.03 -14.60 5.76
C LEU A 192 -18.13 -14.73 6.81
N GLU A 193 -17.77 -14.78 8.09
CA GLU A 193 -18.68 -14.96 9.24
C GLU A 193 -18.32 -14.01 10.40
N PRO A 194 -18.78 -12.75 10.34
CA PRO A 194 -18.52 -11.75 11.39
C PRO A 194 -18.97 -12.19 12.80
N GLN A 195 -19.97 -13.07 12.89
CA GLN A 195 -20.45 -13.65 14.14
C GLN A 195 -19.41 -14.53 14.86
N ARG A 196 -18.42 -15.06 14.14
CA ARG A 196 -17.33 -15.90 14.67
C ARG A 196 -16.05 -15.11 14.93
N LYS A 197 -16.13 -13.78 15.03
CA LYS A 197 -14.98 -12.91 15.31
C LYS A 197 -14.14 -13.35 16.52
N SER A 198 -14.78 -13.85 17.58
CA SER A 198 -14.08 -14.34 18.78
C SER A 198 -13.18 -15.54 18.47
N GLU A 199 -13.59 -16.41 17.55
CA GLU A 199 -12.78 -17.53 17.07
C GLU A 199 -11.60 -17.05 16.22
N ALA A 200 -11.82 -16.07 15.33
CA ALA A 200 -10.74 -15.44 14.56
C ALA A 200 -9.66 -14.84 15.47
N ILE A 201 -10.05 -14.19 16.56
CA ILE A 201 -9.11 -13.64 17.55
C ILE A 201 -8.35 -14.77 18.27
N LYS A 202 -9.04 -15.83 18.69
CA LYS A 202 -8.40 -16.99 19.31
C LYS A 202 -7.34 -17.62 18.42
N LEU A 203 -7.61 -17.75 17.11
CA LEU A 203 -6.62 -18.25 16.16
C LEU A 203 -5.31 -17.45 16.23
N ILE A 204 -5.39 -16.12 16.35
CA ILE A 204 -4.20 -15.26 16.48
C ILE A 204 -3.54 -15.46 17.86
N GLU A 205 -4.32 -15.43 18.94
CA GLU A 205 -3.78 -15.49 20.31
C GLU A 205 -3.10 -16.83 20.63
N GLU A 206 -3.64 -17.93 20.10
CA GLU A 206 -3.11 -19.29 20.25
C GLU A 206 -1.83 -19.54 19.44
N SER A 207 -1.42 -18.60 18.57
CA SER A 207 -0.18 -18.72 17.81
C SER A 207 1.00 -18.85 18.76
N THR A 208 1.92 -19.79 18.51
CA THR A 208 3.13 -19.99 19.29
C THR A 208 4.36 -19.47 18.56
N ASN A 209 5.27 -18.82 19.28
CA ASN A 209 6.51 -18.32 18.70
C ASN A 209 7.64 -19.34 18.92
N GLY A 210 7.88 -20.15 17.89
CA GLY A 210 8.90 -21.19 17.86
C GLY A 210 10.33 -20.65 18.03
N ILE A 211 11.28 -21.56 18.23
CA ILE A 211 12.71 -21.25 18.27
C ILE A 211 13.32 -21.71 16.94
N VAL A 212 14.01 -20.82 16.25
CA VAL A 212 14.66 -21.11 14.96
C VAL A 212 16.10 -21.59 15.20
N PRO A 213 16.62 -22.57 14.43
CA PRO A 213 18.01 -23.01 14.51
C PRO A 213 19.02 -21.86 14.33
N ARG A 214 20.10 -21.91 15.10
CA ARG A 214 21.07 -20.83 15.27
C ARG A 214 22.07 -20.75 14.10
N ASN A 215 21.99 -19.71 13.27
CA ASN A 215 23.05 -19.32 12.32
C ASN A 215 24.01 -18.29 12.93
N GLY A 216 24.62 -18.61 14.08
CA GLY A 216 25.67 -17.78 14.70
C GLY A 216 25.24 -16.64 15.63
N ALA A 217 23.95 -16.45 15.93
CA ALA A 217 23.49 -15.41 16.86
C ALA A 217 23.67 -15.78 18.34
N LEU A 218 23.96 -14.80 19.21
CA LEU A 218 24.04 -14.95 20.66
C LEU A 218 22.64 -14.97 21.31
N GLY A 219 21.96 -16.13 21.25
CA GLY A 219 20.71 -16.38 22.00
C GLY A 219 19.71 -17.26 21.25
N PRO A 220 18.58 -17.64 21.87
CA PRO A 220 17.46 -18.27 21.16
C PRO A 220 16.81 -17.23 20.24
N ILE A 221 16.79 -17.49 18.93
CA ILE A 221 16.10 -16.65 17.96
C ILE A 221 14.64 -17.11 17.88
N LYS A 222 13.72 -16.18 18.09
CA LYS A 222 12.31 -16.40 17.88
C LYS A 222 11.96 -16.25 16.41
N GLU A 223 11.02 -17.06 15.93
CA GLU A 223 10.60 -17.07 14.52
C GLU A 223 9.91 -15.78 14.09
N TRP A 224 9.06 -15.24 14.96
CA TRP A 224 8.28 -14.05 14.61
C TRP A 224 9.17 -12.82 14.47
N THR A 225 8.95 -12.09 13.38
CA THR A 225 9.61 -10.81 13.14
C THR A 225 8.79 -9.65 13.71
N LEU A 226 9.48 -8.53 13.98
CA LEU A 226 8.81 -7.30 14.41
C LEU A 226 7.75 -6.85 13.39
N LYS A 227 8.05 -6.94 12.09
CA LYS A 227 7.15 -6.54 11.00
C LYS A 227 5.83 -7.32 11.05
N GLU A 228 5.91 -8.64 11.23
CA GLU A 228 4.73 -9.51 11.32
C GLU A 228 3.90 -9.21 12.57
N CYS A 229 4.55 -9.06 13.73
CA CYS A 229 3.84 -8.73 14.96
C CYS A 229 3.13 -7.37 14.88
N ILE A 230 3.73 -6.38 14.22
CA ILE A 230 3.09 -5.08 13.94
C ILE A 230 1.88 -5.26 13.01
N ALA A 231 2.01 -6.08 11.96
CA ALA A 231 0.90 -6.35 11.05
C ALA A 231 -0.28 -7.01 11.78
N VAL A 232 -0.02 -7.97 12.66
CA VAL A 232 -1.04 -8.62 13.50
C VAL A 232 -1.68 -7.63 14.48
N HIS A 233 -0.90 -6.77 15.12
CA HIS A 233 -1.45 -5.72 15.99
C HIS A 233 -2.41 -4.80 15.23
N LYS A 234 -2.00 -4.33 14.05
CA LYS A 234 -2.84 -3.51 13.16
C LYS A 234 -4.09 -4.25 12.72
N LEU A 235 -4.00 -5.54 12.43
CA LEU A 235 -5.16 -6.37 12.06
C LEU A 235 -6.19 -6.41 13.21
N LEU A 236 -5.72 -6.68 14.44
CA LEU A 236 -6.57 -6.69 15.63
C LEU A 236 -7.25 -5.34 15.88
N GLU A 237 -6.52 -4.24 15.67
CA GLU A 237 -6.99 -2.89 15.92
C GLU A 237 -7.96 -2.36 14.85
N THR A 238 -7.66 -2.61 13.57
CA THR A 238 -8.35 -1.93 12.45
C THR A 238 -9.33 -2.82 11.69
N VAL A 239 -9.12 -4.14 11.67
CA VAL A 239 -9.97 -5.07 10.90
C VAL A 239 -10.88 -5.88 11.83
N LEU A 240 -10.32 -6.45 12.90
CA LEU A 240 -11.12 -7.17 13.91
C LEU A 240 -11.73 -6.22 14.95
N ILE A 241 -11.21 -4.98 15.03
CA ILE A 241 -11.71 -3.91 15.91
C ILE A 241 -11.89 -4.45 17.34
N ASP A 242 -10.86 -5.11 17.85
CA ASP A 242 -10.81 -5.64 19.21
C ASP A 242 -9.60 -5.05 19.94
N HIS A 243 -9.82 -3.89 20.57
CA HIS A 243 -8.78 -3.17 21.29
C HIS A 243 -8.25 -3.94 22.50
N ALA A 244 -9.07 -4.82 23.10
CA ALA A 244 -8.64 -5.63 24.24
C ALA A 244 -7.65 -6.71 23.78
N ALA A 245 -7.95 -7.42 22.69
CA ALA A 245 -7.05 -8.37 22.07
C ALA A 245 -5.78 -7.69 21.53
N ALA A 246 -5.91 -6.52 20.89
CA ALA A 246 -4.76 -5.72 20.45
C ALA A 246 -3.84 -5.35 21.63
N SER A 247 -4.40 -4.94 22.77
CA SER A 247 -3.64 -4.61 23.99
C SER A 247 -2.91 -5.83 24.58
N ARG A 248 -3.59 -6.99 24.65
CA ARG A 248 -2.95 -8.26 25.06
C ARG A 248 -1.82 -8.64 24.11
N TRP A 249 -2.04 -8.50 22.80
CA TRP A 249 -1.03 -8.76 21.78
C TRP A 249 0.17 -7.81 21.88
N LYS A 250 -0.05 -6.50 22.09
CA LYS A 250 1.00 -5.50 22.35
C LYS A 250 1.83 -5.91 23.56
N THR A 251 1.17 -6.28 24.67
CA THR A 251 1.83 -6.73 25.90
C THR A 251 2.74 -7.94 25.64
N ARG A 252 2.25 -8.92 24.89
CA ARG A 252 3.05 -10.07 24.48
C ARG A 252 4.25 -9.70 23.60
N CYS A 253 4.08 -8.74 22.70
CA CYS A 253 5.16 -8.30 21.81
C CYS A 253 6.25 -7.46 22.51
N LEU A 254 5.93 -6.81 23.63
CA LEU A 254 6.91 -6.06 24.42
C LEU A 254 8.04 -6.95 24.95
N GLU A 255 7.73 -8.18 25.34
CA GLU A 255 8.72 -9.17 25.79
C GLU A 255 9.65 -9.62 24.66
N LEU A 256 9.10 -9.70 23.44
CA LEU A 256 9.83 -10.17 22.26
C LEU A 256 10.69 -9.06 21.63
N PHE A 257 10.22 -7.80 21.69
CA PHE A 257 10.83 -6.67 21.00
C PHE A 257 11.06 -5.49 21.95
N PRO A 258 11.98 -5.60 22.92
CA PRO A 258 12.20 -4.58 23.95
C PRO A 258 12.68 -3.24 23.41
N TYR A 259 13.20 -3.18 22.19
CA TYR A 259 13.65 -1.95 21.52
C TYR A 259 12.61 -1.35 20.55
N SER A 260 11.46 -2.00 20.36
CA SER A 260 10.45 -1.53 19.41
C SER A 260 9.89 -0.17 19.83
N THR A 261 9.97 0.82 18.93
CA THR A 261 9.28 2.11 19.11
C THR A 261 7.78 1.98 18.92
N TYR A 262 7.33 1.09 18.03
CA TYR A 262 5.90 0.86 17.78
C TYR A 262 5.18 0.28 19.00
N PHE A 263 5.79 -0.70 19.67
CA PHE A 263 5.22 -1.31 20.87
C PHE A 263 5.58 -0.58 22.16
N GLU A 264 6.46 0.43 22.10
CA GLU A 264 6.97 1.17 23.26
C GLU A 264 7.73 0.24 24.23
N GLY A 265 8.65 -0.55 23.67
CA GLY A 265 9.52 -1.46 24.41
C GLY A 265 10.30 -0.76 25.53
N SER A 266 10.60 -1.48 26.61
CA SER A 266 11.28 -0.94 27.80
C SER A 266 12.68 -0.37 27.53
N LEU A 267 13.33 -0.82 26.45
CA LEU A 267 14.65 -0.37 25.99
C LEU A 267 14.56 0.55 24.77
N SER A 268 13.35 0.94 24.36
CA SER A 268 13.10 1.84 23.23
C SER A 268 13.45 3.29 23.56
N SER A 269 13.96 4.02 22.57
CA SER A 269 14.19 5.47 22.69
C SER A 269 12.89 6.26 22.86
N ALA A 270 11.76 5.71 22.42
CA ALA A 270 10.44 6.34 22.55
C ALA A 270 9.92 6.39 24.00
N VAL A 271 10.50 5.61 24.92
CA VAL A 271 10.07 5.57 26.33
C VAL A 271 10.93 6.52 27.17
N PRO A 272 10.36 7.57 27.81
CA PRO A 272 11.13 8.62 28.49
C PRO A 272 12.08 8.14 29.60
N ASN A 273 11.80 6.98 30.19
CA ASN A 273 12.56 6.37 31.28
C ASN A 273 13.32 5.10 30.87
N SER A 274 13.48 4.84 29.57
CA SER A 274 14.23 3.65 29.12
C SER A 274 15.68 3.68 29.61
N VAL A 275 16.29 2.51 29.78
CA VAL A 275 17.69 2.36 30.21
C VAL A 275 18.62 3.16 29.29
N ASN A 276 18.34 3.21 27.98
CA ASN A 276 19.10 4.03 27.03
C ASN A 276 18.97 5.54 27.31
N ASN A 277 17.77 6.02 27.63
CA ASN A 277 17.55 7.43 27.97
C ASN A 277 18.15 7.78 29.34
N GLN A 278 18.27 6.82 30.25
CA GLN A 278 18.99 6.99 31.52
C GLN A 278 20.51 7.04 31.31
N ILE A 279 21.08 6.16 30.48
CA ILE A 279 22.51 6.19 30.12
C ILE A 279 22.89 7.53 29.48
N PHE A 280 22.03 8.06 28.60
CA PHE A 280 22.27 9.38 27.99
C PHE A 280 22.22 10.51 29.02
N LYS A 281 21.24 10.49 29.93
CA LYS A 281 21.13 11.47 31.03
C LYS A 281 22.31 11.38 32.01
N ASP A 282 22.81 10.17 32.28
CA ASP A 282 23.97 9.96 33.15
C ASP A 282 25.27 10.40 32.47
N ALA A 283 25.43 10.18 31.16
CA ALA A 283 26.55 10.70 30.38
C ALA A 283 26.55 12.24 30.32
N GLU A 284 25.38 12.87 30.15
CA GLU A 284 25.24 14.34 30.24
C GLU A 284 25.51 14.87 31.64
N ARG A 285 25.11 14.15 32.70
CA ARG A 285 25.43 14.50 34.10
C ARG A 285 26.92 14.41 34.39
N VAL A 286 27.60 13.42 33.84
CA VAL A 286 29.06 13.26 33.98
C VAL A 286 29.79 14.35 33.19
N GLY A 287 29.30 14.73 32.00
CA GLY A 287 29.85 15.85 31.23
C GLY A 287 29.64 17.23 31.88
N ALA A 288 28.50 17.45 32.53
CA ALA A 288 28.20 18.70 33.24
C ALA A 288 29.00 18.87 34.56
N ASN A 289 29.43 17.77 35.19
CA ASN A 289 30.25 17.79 36.40
C ASN A 289 31.76 17.90 36.12
N GLN A 290 32.19 17.94 34.85
CA GLN A 290 33.60 18.11 34.46
C GLN A 290 33.92 19.53 33.93
N SER A 291 33.03 20.51 34.10
CA SER A 291 33.35 21.92 33.82
C SER A 291 33.98 22.63 35.02
N ALA A 292 34.85 21.94 35.77
CA ALA A 292 35.75 22.54 36.74
C ALA A 292 36.99 21.64 36.90
N ASN A 293 38.08 22.07 36.26
CA ASN A 293 39.47 21.62 36.39
C ASN A 293 39.94 20.38 35.59
N SER A 294 41.00 20.67 34.83
CA SER A 294 41.97 19.82 34.13
C SER A 294 41.51 19.14 32.83
N ILE A 295 41.99 19.74 31.73
CA ILE A 295 42.23 19.07 30.45
C ILE A 295 43.14 17.87 30.75
N SER A 296 42.60 16.66 30.61
CA SER A 296 43.39 15.44 30.46
C SER A 296 43.07 14.85 29.10
N ASP A 297 44.06 14.97 28.24
CA ASP A 297 44.18 14.47 26.88
C ASP A 297 43.89 12.96 26.85
N ASN A 298 42.90 12.53 26.07
CA ASN A 298 42.64 11.11 25.85
C ASN A 298 42.16 10.88 24.42
N GLY A 299 43.12 10.61 23.54
CA GLY A 299 42.84 10.16 22.18
C GLY A 299 44.07 10.26 21.28
N LYS A 300 45.06 9.40 21.49
CA LYS A 300 46.19 9.25 20.56
C LYS A 300 45.69 8.63 19.24
N ILE A 301 45.56 9.45 18.20
CA ILE A 301 45.10 9.06 16.85
C ILE A 301 46.27 8.51 16.02
N ASP A 302 47.01 7.52 16.53
CA ASP A 302 48.16 6.96 15.81
C ASP A 302 47.93 5.52 15.29
N GLY A 303 46.70 5.01 15.32
CA GLY A 303 46.40 3.62 14.92
C GLY A 303 46.02 3.36 13.46
N PHE A 304 45.95 4.38 12.58
CA PHE A 304 45.39 4.22 11.23
C PHE A 304 46.32 4.61 10.07
N LYS A 305 47.65 4.52 10.26
CA LYS A 305 48.62 4.82 9.18
C LYS A 305 49.23 3.60 8.47
N GLU A 306 48.89 2.37 8.84
CA GLU A 306 49.46 1.16 8.20
C GLU A 306 48.40 0.23 7.58
N LEU A 307 47.43 0.80 6.85
CA LEU A 307 46.66 0.04 5.87
C LEU A 307 47.01 0.56 4.48
N THR A 308 48.02 -0.04 3.86
CA THR A 308 48.33 0.12 2.44
C THR A 308 47.45 -0.83 1.62
N ILE A 309 46.92 -0.32 0.51
CA ILE A 309 46.16 -1.06 -0.52
C ILE A 309 47.09 -2.01 -1.26
#